data_AF-A0A165CDR9-F1
#
_entry.id   AF-A0A165CDR9-F1
#
_cell.length_a   1.000
_cell.length_b   1.000
_cell.length_c   1.000
_cell.angle_alpha   90.00
_cell.angle_beta   90.00
_cell.angle_gamma   90.00
#
_symmetry.space_group_name_H-M   'P 1'
#
loop_
_entity.id
_entity.type
_entity.pdbx_description
1 polymer ?
#
loop_
_entity_poly.entity_id
_entity_poly.type
_entity_poly.pdbx_seq_one_letter_code
_entity_poly.pdbx_strand_id
1 'polypeptide(L)'
;MTSHTLWRECVDVTNECRELGADLIVALGGGSLTDAAKLVALALANDIRKPEDLKKFPTLGRPYPPPNAPDVNLIWIPTTLSGGKYTNYSRATEYRSDA
;
A
#
# COMPACT_ATOMS: atom_id res chain seq x y z
N MET A 1 -12.64 0.80 1.11
CA MET A 1 -11.47 0.48 1.94
C MET A 1 -11.78 0.78 3.40
N THR A 2 -11.63 -0.20 4.27
CA THR A 2 -11.86 -0.11 5.70
C THR A 2 -10.78 0.74 6.39
N SER A 3 -11.10 1.29 7.56
CA SER A 3 -10.12 1.94 8.44
C SER A 3 -8.96 0.99 8.77
N HIS A 4 -7.76 1.56 8.97
CA HIS A 4 -6.52 0.82 9.27
C HIS A 4 -5.92 0.00 8.12
N THR A 5 -6.34 0.26 6.88
CA THR A 5 -5.62 -0.17 5.66
C THR A 5 -5.37 -1.68 5.65
N LEU A 6 -6.42 -2.47 5.41
CA LEU A 6 -6.29 -3.92 5.43
C LEU A 6 -5.44 -4.42 4.26
N TRP A 7 -4.54 -5.37 4.53
CA TRP A 7 -3.67 -5.96 3.51
C TRP A 7 -4.46 -6.53 2.33
N ARG A 8 -5.55 -7.25 2.64
CA ARG A 8 -6.43 -7.85 1.64
C ARG A 8 -6.97 -6.82 0.66
N GLU A 9 -7.54 -5.72 1.17
CA GLU A 9 -8.09 -4.66 0.31
C GLU A 9 -7.02 -4.00 -0.55
N CYS A 10 -5.80 -3.80 -0.02
CA CYS A 10 -4.70 -3.24 -0.79
C CYS A 10 -4.25 -4.18 -1.92
N VAL A 11 -4.19 -5.48 -1.65
CA VAL A 11 -3.82 -6.48 -2.66
C VAL A 11 -4.92 -6.63 -3.71
N ASP A 12 -6.19 -6.60 -3.31
CA ASP A 12 -7.33 -6.62 -4.24
C ASP A 12 -7.25 -5.42 -5.21
N VAL A 13 -7.03 -4.21 -4.69
CA VAL A 13 -6.81 -3.00 -5.51
C VAL A 13 -5.56 -3.11 -6.37
N THR A 14 -4.46 -3.68 -5.86
CA THR A 14 -3.23 -3.90 -6.64
C THR A 14 -3.49 -4.80 -7.85
N ASN A 15 -4.27 -5.87 -7.66
CA ASN A 15 -4.64 -6.78 -8.73
C ASN A 15 -5.50 -6.09 -9.79
N GLU A 16 -6.50 -5.32 -9.36
CA GLU A 16 -7.35 -4.52 -10.26
C GLU A 16 -6.52 -3.47 -11.04
N CYS A 17 -5.63 -2.73 -10.38
CA CYS A 17 -4.73 -1.78 -11.06
C CYS A 17 -3.89 -2.47 -12.14
N ARG A 18 -3.39 -3.69 -11.89
CA ARG A 18 -2.61 -4.46 -12.85
C ARG A 18 -3.45 -4.90 -14.04
N GLU A 19 -4.67 -5.37 -13.81
CA GLU A 19 -5.60 -5.78 -14.87
C GLU A 19 -6.01 -4.60 -15.76
N LEU A 20 -6.19 -3.42 -15.18
CA LEU A 20 -6.54 -2.19 -15.88
C LEU A 20 -5.34 -1.49 -16.54
N GLY A 21 -4.10 -1.91 -16.24
CA GLY A 21 -2.89 -1.24 -16.71
C GLY A 21 -2.75 0.19 -16.18
N ALA A 22 -3.13 0.43 -14.93
CA ALA A 22 -3.11 1.75 -14.32
C ALA A 22 -1.66 2.29 -14.19
N ASP A 23 -1.44 3.53 -14.67
CA ASP A 23 -0.15 4.24 -14.65
C ASP A 23 -0.12 5.42 -13.65
N LEU A 24 -1.26 5.72 -13.03
CA LEU A 24 -1.45 6.77 -12.04
C LEU A 24 -2.44 6.32 -10.96
N ILE A 25 -2.08 6.54 -9.69
CA ILE A 25 -2.97 6.36 -8.54
C ILE A 25 -3.24 7.73 -7.91
N VAL A 26 -4.52 8.07 -7.78
CA VAL A 26 -4.98 9.27 -7.07
C VAL A 26 -5.60 8.85 -5.75
N ALA A 27 -5.01 9.28 -4.64
CA ALA A 27 -5.49 9.01 -3.29
C ALA A 27 -6.20 10.23 -2.73
N LEU A 28 -7.54 10.19 -2.70
CA LEU A 28 -8.39 11.21 -2.08
C LEU A 28 -8.89 10.72 -0.72
N GLY A 29 -8.37 11.28 0.37
CA GLY A 29 -8.86 10.96 1.71
C GLY A 29 -7.84 11.11 2.83
N GLY A 30 -8.05 10.37 3.92
CA GLY A 30 -7.24 10.45 5.13
C GLY A 30 -5.97 9.58 5.11
N GLY A 31 -5.45 9.33 6.32
CA GLY A 31 -4.24 8.52 6.54
C GLY A 31 -4.32 7.11 5.92
N SER A 32 -5.44 6.41 6.10
CA SER A 32 -5.60 5.04 5.58
C SER A 32 -5.39 4.97 4.06
N LEU A 33 -6.04 5.85 3.29
CA LEU A 33 -5.89 5.87 1.82
C LEU A 33 -4.50 6.33 1.38
N THR A 34 -3.86 7.22 2.16
CA THR A 34 -2.46 7.60 1.91
C THR A 34 -1.53 6.39 2.05
N ASP A 35 -1.69 5.62 3.13
CA ASP A 35 -0.90 4.41 3.38
C ASP A 35 -1.19 3.33 2.33
N ALA A 36 -2.47 3.14 1.97
CA ALA A 36 -2.87 2.18 0.95
C ALA A 36 -2.26 2.51 -0.41
N ALA A 37 -2.31 3.76 -0.85
CA ALA A 37 -1.75 4.16 -2.14
C ALA A 37 -0.26 3.84 -2.26
N LYS A 38 0.52 4.08 -1.20
CA LYS A 38 1.93 3.69 -1.15
C LYS A 38 2.11 2.18 -1.20
N LEU A 39 1.27 1.44 -0.47
CA LEU A 39 1.35 -0.02 -0.42
C LEU A 39 0.99 -0.65 -1.76
N VAL A 40 -0.05 -0.15 -2.44
CA VAL A 40 -0.45 -0.56 -3.78
C VAL A 40 0.66 -0.28 -4.79
N ALA A 41 1.27 0.91 -4.75
CA ALA A 41 2.38 1.25 -5.63
C ALA A 41 3.60 0.34 -5.42
N LEU A 42 3.95 0.04 -4.15
CA LEU A 42 4.99 -0.93 -3.82
C LEU A 42 4.63 -2.34 -4.30
N ALA A 43 3.38 -2.74 -4.11
CA ALA A 43 2.87 -4.05 -4.47
C ALA A 43 2.87 -4.28 -6.00
N LEU A 44 2.55 -3.26 -6.78
CA LEU A 44 2.65 -3.28 -8.24
C LEU A 44 4.10 -3.50 -8.69
N ALA A 45 5.04 -2.67 -8.22
CA ALA A 45 6.45 -2.74 -8.60
C ALA A 45 7.18 -4.02 -8.16
N ASN A 46 6.61 -4.76 -7.22
CA ASN A 46 7.20 -5.99 -6.69
C ASN A 46 6.34 -7.24 -6.90
N ASP A 47 5.39 -7.18 -7.83
CA ASP A 47 4.57 -8.31 -8.26
C ASP A 47 3.84 -9.06 -7.12
N ILE A 48 3.36 -8.30 -6.13
CA ILE A 48 2.58 -8.83 -5.02
C ILE A 48 1.18 -9.17 -5.53
N ARG A 49 0.77 -10.43 -5.32
CA ARG A 49 -0.55 -10.92 -5.76
C ARG A 49 -1.43 -11.43 -4.62
N LYS A 50 -0.84 -11.77 -3.48
CA LYS A 50 -1.56 -12.28 -2.31
C LYS A 50 -1.16 -11.52 -1.04
N PRO A 51 -2.06 -11.36 -0.06
CA PRO A 51 -1.73 -10.70 1.21
C PRO A 51 -0.51 -11.29 1.92
N GLU A 52 -0.27 -12.60 1.78
CA GLU A 52 0.85 -13.29 2.41
C GLU A 52 2.20 -12.88 1.84
N ASP A 53 2.24 -12.41 0.59
CA ASP A 53 3.47 -11.94 -0.06
C ASP A 53 4.03 -10.69 0.64
N LEU A 54 3.16 -9.88 1.27
CA LEU A 54 3.56 -8.69 2.04
C LEU A 54 4.45 -9.04 3.24
N LYS A 55 4.41 -10.28 3.74
CA LYS A 55 5.28 -10.73 4.85
C LYS A 55 6.77 -10.74 4.50
N LYS A 56 7.08 -10.74 3.20
CA LYS A 56 8.46 -10.78 2.66
C LYS A 56 9.10 -9.40 2.56
N PHE A 57 8.36 -8.33 2.88
CA PHE A 57 8.82 -6.95 2.70
C PHE A 57 9.37 -6.33 3.98
N PRO A 58 10.22 -5.30 3.87
CA PRO A 58 10.79 -4.63 5.02
C PRO A 58 9.70 -4.08 5.93
N THR A 59 9.85 -4.39 7.22
CA THR A 59 9.11 -3.76 8.30
C THR A 59 10.11 -2.97 9.14
N LEU A 60 9.68 -1.86 9.75
CA LEU A 60 10.55 -1.05 10.60
C LEU A 60 11.22 -1.95 11.65
N GLY A 61 12.55 -1.93 11.69
CA GLY A 61 13.34 -2.73 12.63
C GLY A 61 13.69 -4.15 12.18
N ARG A 62 13.37 -4.57 10.94
CA ARG A 62 13.83 -5.85 10.37
C ARG A 62 14.69 -5.65 9.12
N PRO A 63 15.88 -6.27 9.03
CA PRO A 63 16.71 -6.21 7.83
C PRO A 63 16.09 -7.09 6.74
N TYR A 64 15.63 -6.46 5.67
CA TYR A 64 15.24 -7.11 4.43
C TYR A 64 16.03 -6.48 3.27
N PRO A 65 16.30 -7.21 2.19
CA PRO A 65 16.77 -6.59 0.96
C PRO A 65 15.78 -5.48 0.54
N PRO A 66 16.28 -4.34 0.03
CA PRO A 66 15.41 -3.27 -0.42
C PRO A 66 14.51 -3.78 -1.55
N PRO A 67 13.19 -3.50 -1.50
CA PRO A 67 12.29 -3.85 -2.59
C PRO A 67 12.57 -2.98 -3.82
N ASN A 68 12.04 -3.38 -4.97
CA ASN A 68 11.98 -2.51 -6.13
C ASN A 68 11.23 -1.23 -5.76
N ALA A 69 11.76 -0.10 -6.19
CA ALA A 69 11.11 1.19 -6.01
C ALA A 69 9.78 1.23 -6.79
N PRO A 70 8.72 1.81 -6.22
CA PRO A 70 7.49 2.08 -6.96
C PRO A 70 7.76 2.95 -8.19
N ASP A 71 7.17 2.57 -9.32
CA ASP A 71 7.29 3.25 -10.63
C ASP A 71 5.99 3.92 -11.10
N VAL A 72 4.84 3.51 -10.55
CA VAL A 72 3.54 4.16 -10.77
C VAL A 72 3.49 5.55 -10.12
N ASN A 73 2.90 6.52 -10.82
CA ASN A 73 2.75 7.88 -10.28
C ASN A 73 1.71 7.94 -9.15
N LEU A 74 1.97 8.74 -8.13
CA LEU A 74 1.07 8.95 -6.99
C LEU A 74 0.69 10.42 -6.86
N ILE A 75 -0.61 10.71 -6.77
CA ILE A 75 -1.15 12.04 -6.38
C ILE A 75 -1.94 11.88 -5.08
N TRP A 76 -1.64 12.69 -4.08
CA TRP A 76 -2.39 12.73 -2.81
C TRP A 76 -3.24 13.98 -2.71
N ILE A 77 -4.54 13.80 -2.44
CA ILE A 77 -5.49 14.86 -2.12
C ILE A 77 -5.96 14.61 -0.68
N PRO A 78 -5.22 15.09 0.34
CA PRO A 78 -5.49 14.74 1.72
C PRO A 78 -6.73 15.47 2.25
N THR A 79 -7.62 14.74 2.94
CA THR A 79 -8.76 15.32 3.68
C THR A 79 -8.52 15.40 5.18
N THR A 80 -7.36 14.93 5.66
CA THR A 80 -6.95 15.01 7.07
C THR A 80 -5.47 15.42 7.21
N LEU A 81 -5.11 15.92 8.40
CA LEU A 81 -3.74 16.33 8.75
C LEU A 81 -2.89 15.15 9.27
N SER A 82 -2.94 13.98 8.62
CA SER A 82 -2.22 12.78 9.08
C SER A 82 -0.69 12.81 8.88
N GLY A 83 -0.19 13.71 8.03
CA GLY A 83 1.23 13.79 7.65
C GLY A 83 1.77 12.62 6.83
N GLY A 84 1.01 11.53 6.66
CA GLY A 84 1.47 10.28 6.04
C GLY A 84 2.14 10.48 4.68
N LYS A 85 1.65 11.36 3.82
CA LYS A 85 2.20 11.60 2.47
C LYS A 85 3.67 12.06 2.43
N TYR A 86 4.21 12.58 3.54
CA TYR A 86 5.59 13.07 3.61
C TYR A 86 6.58 12.03 4.14
N THR A 87 6.15 10.78 4.36
CA THR A 87 7.01 9.68 4.83
C THR A 87 7.16 8.61 3.76
N ASN A 88 8.26 7.85 3.81
CA ASN A 88 8.53 6.73 2.90
C ASN A 88 8.00 5.38 3.38
N TYR A 89 7.34 5.32 4.54
CA TYR A 89 6.71 4.10 5.05
C TYR A 89 5.18 4.14 4.88
N SER A 90 4.58 2.97 4.83
CA SER A 90 3.13 2.76 4.87
C SER A 90 2.75 1.98 6.14
N ARG A 91 1.55 2.20 6.65
CA ARG A 91 0.96 1.41 7.74
C ARG A 91 -0.24 0.63 7.22
N ALA A 92 -0.22 -0.68 7.40
CA ALA A 92 -1.29 -1.56 6.95
C ALA A 92 -1.45 -2.75 7.91
N THR A 93 -2.67 -3.27 8.00
CA THR A 93 -3.06 -4.29 8.99
C THR A 93 -3.29 -5.64 8.32
N GLU A 94 -2.62 -6.69 8.81
CA GLU A 94 -2.99 -8.08 8.53
C GLU A 94 -4.23 -8.40 9.35
N TYR A 95 -5.40 -8.55 8.72
CA TYR A 95 -6.59 -9.02 9.42
C TYR A 95 -6.47 -10.53 9.64
N ARG A 96 -6.50 -10.97 10.89
CA ARG A 96 -6.60 -12.38 11.28
C ARG A 96 -7.90 -12.59 12.05
N SER A 97 -8.68 -13.57 11.63
CA SER A 97 -9.95 -13.96 12.27
C SER A 97 -9.78 -14.77 13.57
N ASP A 98 -8.55 -15.09 13.94
CA ASP A 98 -8.23 -16.21 14.85
C ASP A 98 -7.64 -15.73 16.20
N ALA A 99 -8.07 -14.56 16.68
CA ALA A 99 -7.68 -14.00 17.97
C ALA A 99 -8.83 -14.08 18.98
#